data_AF-A0A6L5GER4-F1
#
_entry.id   AF-A0A6L5GER4-F1
#
_cell.length_a   1.000
_cell.length_b   1.000
_cell.length_c   1.000
_cell.angle_alpha   90.00
_cell.angle_beta   90.00
_cell.angle_gamma   90.00
#
_symmetry.space_group_name_H-M   'P 1'
#
loop_
_entity.id
_entity.type
_entity.pdbx_description
1 polymer ?
#
loop_
_entity_poly.entity_id
_entity_poly.type
_entity_poly.pdbx_seq_one_letter_code
_entity_poly.pdbx_strand_id
1 'polypeptide(L)'
;MIPARFRSAAAASAAASGPAVPGAALPGAALLAAALLAWPAPAAAQDDPAGEALQYDYGADAASWYWSRQIDETLELGALAQQVELPNPQAATTLPVAVELGETTKVSALSFNLAERGVPEGSEITKFELTVAEGNDAGDSPTFNPLGRLVQACPIAEAWSGGEAEMWDVQPPVGDGCVTGERAEPDPDAVAEAEALLAAAQEAAENGGENPEVVEVPLPTWTFDLTAIAKDWGQDPFANYGVMFMPVMDDATPIDTWQVNLKLPLRDDTQTPVDEYEATAYRLGAAFSFIPGTPEDDGAADPGTGDSGTTGGASGGGGGSGGGGGGEGAEASPTAAAPTSAEEMEPAAYEPFEPSAPWYVWTLIPAALVGAYLLHTAMGASGAAAGGNGAIDRIRAHNLDRRGWALPLPAGLWQRLTGRGDRA
;
A
#
# COMPACT_ATOMS: atom_id res chain seq x y z
N MET A 1 7.14 22.38 -51.89
CA MET A 1 7.87 21.70 -52.98
C MET A 1 8.34 20.35 -52.46
N ILE A 2 7.70 19.27 -52.92
CA ILE A 2 8.02 17.84 -52.68
C ILE A 2 8.78 17.35 -53.94
N PRO A 3 9.84 16.51 -53.84
CA PRO A 3 9.71 15.03 -53.85
C PRO A 3 10.59 14.35 -52.79
N ALA A 4 10.09 13.43 -51.96
CA ALA A 4 9.69 12.04 -52.25
C ALA A 4 10.87 11.13 -52.68
N ARG A 5 11.21 10.15 -51.82
CA ARG A 5 11.69 8.82 -52.23
C ARG A 5 11.53 7.79 -51.11
N PHE A 6 10.47 6.99 -51.23
CA PHE A 6 10.32 5.66 -50.65
C PHE A 6 11.33 4.68 -51.26
N ARG A 7 11.89 3.76 -50.46
CA ARG A 7 12.29 2.44 -50.91
C ARG A 7 11.85 1.38 -49.89
N SER A 8 10.90 0.57 -50.35
CA SER A 8 10.48 -0.71 -49.79
C SER A 8 11.51 -1.79 -50.16
N ALA A 9 11.74 -2.75 -49.27
CA ALA A 9 12.25 -4.08 -49.64
C ALA A 9 11.69 -5.12 -48.65
N ALA A 10 10.61 -5.77 -49.08
CA ALA A 10 10.19 -7.06 -48.57
C ALA A 10 11.14 -8.16 -49.07
N ALA A 11 11.45 -9.14 -48.22
CA ALA A 11 11.98 -10.43 -48.64
C ALA A 11 11.33 -11.54 -47.81
N ALA A 12 10.44 -12.29 -48.46
CA ALA A 12 9.92 -13.57 -48.02
C ALA A 12 10.85 -14.70 -48.50
N SER A 13 11.01 -15.76 -47.68
CA SER A 13 11.48 -17.12 -48.04
C SER A 13 11.90 -17.82 -46.74
N ALA A 14 11.64 -19.09 -46.43
CA ALA A 14 10.88 -20.17 -47.04
C ALA A 14 10.74 -21.27 -45.98
N ALA A 15 9.74 -22.13 -46.17
CA ALA A 15 9.53 -23.36 -45.43
C ALA A 15 10.70 -24.35 -45.55
N ALA A 16 10.96 -25.11 -44.48
CA ALA A 16 11.60 -26.42 -44.56
C ALA A 16 10.98 -27.36 -43.53
N SER A 17 10.49 -28.48 -44.05
CA SER A 17 9.75 -29.53 -43.37
C SER A 17 10.60 -30.81 -43.25
N GLY A 18 10.44 -31.50 -42.12
CA GLY A 18 10.68 -32.94 -41.91
C GLY A 18 12.01 -33.32 -41.25
N PRO A 19 12.20 -34.59 -40.81
CA PRO A 19 11.23 -35.66 -40.57
C PRO A 19 11.28 -36.26 -39.13
N ALA A 20 10.28 -37.06 -38.79
CA ALA A 20 10.24 -37.92 -37.61
C ALA A 20 11.10 -39.18 -37.79
N VAL A 21 11.80 -39.62 -36.73
CA VAL A 21 12.34 -40.98 -36.57
C VAL A 21 12.09 -41.45 -35.12
N PRO A 22 11.60 -42.68 -34.90
CA PRO A 22 11.39 -43.27 -33.58
C PRO A 22 12.59 -44.11 -33.12
N GLY A 23 12.75 -44.33 -31.81
CA GLY A 23 13.54 -45.47 -31.35
C GLY A 23 14.14 -45.41 -29.93
N ALA A 24 13.58 -46.28 -29.09
CA ALA A 24 14.27 -47.15 -28.13
C ALA A 24 14.90 -46.58 -26.84
N ALA A 25 14.45 -47.19 -25.75
CA ALA A 25 14.91 -47.10 -24.38
C ALA A 25 16.33 -47.67 -24.16
N LEU A 26 16.99 -47.22 -23.09
CA LEU A 26 17.66 -48.06 -22.09
C LEU A 26 17.93 -47.24 -20.79
N PRO A 27 17.87 -47.87 -19.60
CA PRO A 27 18.08 -47.24 -18.31
C PRO A 27 19.54 -47.33 -17.88
N GLY A 28 20.03 -46.36 -17.10
CA GLY A 28 21.39 -46.45 -16.56
C GLY A 28 21.82 -45.24 -15.76
N ALA A 29 21.79 -45.42 -14.44
CA ALA A 29 22.48 -44.67 -13.39
C ALA A 29 23.63 -43.75 -13.82
N ALA A 30 23.59 -42.50 -13.33
CA ALA A 30 24.69 -41.78 -12.65
C ALA A 30 24.58 -40.27 -12.89
N LEU A 31 23.86 -39.54 -12.05
CA LEU A 31 24.00 -38.09 -11.86
C LEU A 31 23.51 -37.73 -10.45
N LEU A 32 24.36 -37.99 -9.45
CA LEU A 32 24.11 -37.67 -8.04
C LEU A 32 25.31 -36.91 -7.43
N ALA A 33 26.00 -36.11 -8.25
CA ALA A 33 27.18 -35.35 -7.85
C ALA A 33 27.32 -34.04 -8.65
N ALA A 34 26.36 -33.12 -8.49
CA ALA A 34 26.51 -31.73 -8.92
C ALA A 34 25.52 -30.76 -8.21
N ALA A 35 25.10 -31.06 -6.97
CA ALA A 35 24.10 -30.25 -6.25
C ALA A 35 24.66 -29.48 -5.04
N LEU A 36 25.99 -29.35 -4.90
CA LEU A 36 26.62 -28.85 -3.66
C LEU A 36 27.44 -27.56 -3.80
N LEU A 37 27.34 -26.78 -4.88
CA LEU A 37 28.09 -25.51 -5.00
C LEU A 37 27.31 -24.32 -5.60
N ALA A 38 25.98 -24.37 -5.59
CA ALA A 38 25.17 -23.17 -5.83
C ALA A 38 24.69 -22.62 -4.49
N TRP A 39 25.62 -22.35 -3.56
CA TRP A 39 25.32 -21.36 -2.52
C TRP A 39 25.29 -20.00 -3.24
N PRO A 40 24.22 -19.19 -3.10
CA PRO A 40 24.23 -17.84 -3.63
C PRO A 40 25.47 -17.15 -3.06
N ALA A 41 26.35 -16.67 -3.94
CA ALA A 41 27.42 -15.80 -3.52
C ALA A 41 26.81 -14.64 -2.73
N PRO A 42 27.46 -14.16 -1.65
CA PRO A 42 27.00 -12.95 -0.97
C PRO A 42 26.79 -11.89 -2.04
N ALA A 43 25.60 -11.29 -2.06
CA ALA A 43 25.23 -10.26 -3.01
C ALA A 43 26.37 -9.25 -3.04
N ALA A 44 27.09 -9.19 -4.17
CA ALA A 44 28.12 -8.18 -4.34
C ALA A 44 27.44 -6.83 -4.16
N ALA A 45 28.09 -5.90 -3.45
CA ALA A 45 27.62 -4.53 -3.35
C ALA A 45 27.25 -4.03 -4.76
N GLN A 46 26.11 -3.34 -4.89
CA GLN A 46 25.70 -2.77 -6.17
C GLN A 46 26.82 -1.86 -6.69
N ASP A 47 27.39 -2.22 -7.84
CA ASP A 47 28.44 -1.46 -8.51
C ASP A 47 27.88 -0.22 -9.26
N ASP A 48 26.56 -0.01 -9.26
CA ASP A 48 25.94 1.15 -9.90
C ASP A 48 25.75 2.31 -8.90
N PRO A 49 26.59 3.37 -8.96
CA PRO A 49 26.43 4.53 -8.11
C PRO A 49 25.16 5.34 -8.42
N ALA A 50 24.47 5.08 -9.54
CA ALA A 50 23.21 5.72 -9.87
C ALA A 50 22.04 5.20 -9.02
N GLY A 51 22.22 4.06 -8.33
CA GLY A 51 21.16 3.39 -7.59
C GLY A 51 20.22 2.60 -8.50
N GLU A 52 19.44 1.71 -7.90
CA GLU A 52 18.35 1.02 -8.61
C GLU A 52 17.13 1.93 -8.68
N ALA A 53 16.57 2.06 -9.89
CA ALA A 53 15.27 2.68 -10.08
C ALA A 53 14.17 1.66 -9.72
N LEU A 54 13.48 1.92 -8.62
CA LEU A 54 12.30 1.20 -8.19
C LEU A 54 11.04 1.86 -8.76
N GLN A 55 10.17 1.05 -9.35
CA GLN A 55 8.81 1.46 -9.69
C GLN A 55 7.85 0.92 -8.63
N TYR A 56 6.77 1.66 -8.36
CA TYR A 56 5.76 1.24 -7.39
C TYR A 56 5.04 -0.05 -7.80
N ASP A 57 5.07 -1.07 -6.95
CA ASP A 57 4.42 -2.37 -7.20
C ASP A 57 3.22 -2.56 -6.27
N TYR A 58 2.02 -2.65 -6.82
CA TYR A 58 0.78 -2.87 -6.07
C TYR A 58 0.74 -4.15 -5.22
N GLY A 59 1.60 -5.14 -5.50
CA GLY A 59 1.69 -6.39 -4.75
C GLY A 59 2.66 -6.33 -3.57
N ALA A 60 3.68 -5.48 -3.64
CA ALA A 60 4.75 -5.38 -2.65
C ALA A 60 4.64 -4.10 -1.80
N ASP A 61 4.29 -2.99 -2.44
CA ASP A 61 4.22 -1.66 -1.84
C ASP A 61 2.80 -1.35 -1.37
N ALA A 62 2.68 -0.38 -0.46
CA ALA A 62 1.41 0.01 0.12
C ALA A 62 1.16 1.50 -0.04
N ALA A 63 -0.09 1.86 -0.32
CA ALA A 63 -0.57 3.22 -0.34
C ALA A 63 -1.91 3.31 0.39
N SER A 64 -2.20 4.47 1.00
CA SER A 64 -3.51 4.80 1.57
C SER A 64 -3.65 6.32 1.64
N TRP A 65 -4.87 6.81 1.87
CA TRP A 65 -5.09 8.20 2.25
C TRP A 65 -6.17 8.32 3.31
N TYR A 66 -6.03 9.37 4.11
CA TYR A 66 -6.83 9.64 5.28
C TYR A 66 -7.49 11.00 5.14
N TRP A 67 -8.70 11.13 5.67
CA TRP A 67 -9.46 12.36 5.57
C TRP A 67 -10.25 12.68 6.83
N SER A 68 -10.36 13.97 7.17
CA SER A 68 -10.99 14.44 8.42
C SER A 68 -12.39 15.05 8.22
N ARG A 69 -12.78 15.40 6.98
CA ARG A 69 -14.10 15.95 6.65
C ARG A 69 -14.73 15.23 5.44
N GLN A 70 -15.99 14.80 5.57
CA GLN A 70 -16.80 14.26 4.45
C GLN A 70 -17.37 15.38 3.61
N ILE A 71 -17.74 15.07 2.37
CA ILE A 71 -18.62 15.93 1.60
C ILE A 71 -20.05 15.54 1.95
N ASP A 72 -20.85 16.52 2.36
CA ASP A 72 -22.31 16.37 2.45
C ASP A 72 -22.88 16.37 1.03
N GLU A 73 -23.40 15.23 0.57
CA GLU A 73 -24.10 15.15 -0.72
C GLU A 73 -25.60 14.87 -0.50
N THR A 74 -26.44 15.59 -1.24
CA THR A 74 -27.87 15.35 -1.20
C THR A 74 -28.23 14.24 -2.18
N LEU A 75 -28.45 13.03 -1.68
CA LEU A 75 -28.97 11.93 -2.49
C LEU A 75 -30.49 12.12 -2.65
N GLU A 76 -30.92 12.38 -3.88
CA GLU A 76 -32.34 12.41 -4.24
C GLU A 76 -32.86 10.98 -4.51
N LEU A 77 -33.45 10.36 -3.49
CA LEU A 77 -34.16 9.08 -3.59
C LEU A 77 -35.64 9.32 -3.88
N GLY A 78 -35.92 9.86 -5.08
CA GLY A 78 -37.29 10.17 -5.53
C GLY A 78 -37.83 11.43 -4.85
N ALA A 79 -38.87 11.29 -4.00
CA ALA A 79 -39.45 12.44 -3.26
C ALA A 79 -38.70 12.77 -1.95
N LEU A 80 -37.69 11.96 -1.59
CA LEU A 80 -36.88 12.13 -0.40
C LEU A 80 -35.48 12.58 -0.79
N ALA A 81 -35.10 13.77 -0.34
CA ALA A 81 -33.72 14.24 -0.36
C ALA A 81 -33.09 13.86 0.98
N GLN A 82 -32.11 12.95 0.98
CA GLN A 82 -31.34 12.59 2.16
C GLN A 82 -29.94 13.16 2.01
N GLN A 83 -29.49 13.96 2.98
CA GLN A 83 -28.06 14.28 3.09
C GLN A 83 -27.33 13.00 3.48
N VAL A 84 -26.44 12.54 2.62
CA VAL A 84 -25.54 11.42 2.87
C VAL A 84 -24.13 11.98 2.82
N GLU A 85 -23.42 11.83 3.92
CA GLU A 85 -21.99 12.07 3.96
C GLU A 85 -21.30 10.98 3.14
N LEU A 86 -20.62 11.39 2.07
CA LEU A 86 -19.80 10.49 1.26
C LEU A 86 -18.33 10.93 1.37
N PRO A 87 -17.39 9.97 1.34
CA PRO A 87 -15.98 10.29 1.14
C PRO A 87 -15.85 11.12 -0.14
N ASN A 88 -15.04 12.16 -0.14
CA ASN A 88 -14.72 12.86 -1.39
C ASN A 88 -14.13 11.82 -2.35
N PRO A 89 -14.81 11.46 -3.45
CA PRO A 89 -14.36 10.39 -4.31
C PRO A 89 -13.06 10.85 -4.96
N GLN A 90 -11.95 10.27 -4.52
CA GLN A 90 -10.68 10.34 -5.22
C GLN A 90 -10.51 9.03 -5.98
N ALA A 91 -9.86 9.08 -7.13
CA ALA A 91 -9.48 7.85 -7.82
C ALA A 91 -8.59 7.00 -6.89
N ALA A 92 -8.70 5.68 -6.96
CA ALA A 92 -7.86 4.76 -6.18
C ALA A 92 -6.34 4.92 -6.46
N THR A 93 -5.99 5.63 -7.54
CA THR A 93 -4.63 5.95 -7.96
C THR A 93 -4.18 7.36 -7.54
N THR A 94 -4.98 8.04 -6.72
CA THR A 94 -4.72 9.41 -6.28
C THR A 94 -4.40 9.43 -4.78
N LEU A 95 -3.28 10.07 -4.45
CA LEU A 95 -2.79 10.33 -3.11
C LEU A 95 -2.99 11.82 -2.80
N PRO A 96 -4.17 12.21 -2.30
CA PRO A 96 -4.48 13.60 -2.01
C PRO A 96 -3.72 14.12 -0.78
N VAL A 97 -3.31 15.38 -0.87
CA VAL A 97 -2.85 16.19 0.26
C VAL A 97 -3.62 17.49 0.19
N ALA A 98 -4.46 17.75 1.20
CA ALA A 98 -5.39 18.88 1.17
C ALA A 98 -5.41 19.65 2.49
N VAL A 99 -5.58 20.96 2.33
CA VAL A 99 -5.88 21.91 3.40
C VAL A 99 -7.19 22.58 3.05
N GLU A 100 -8.10 22.66 4.01
CA GLU A 100 -9.31 23.46 3.90
C GLU A 100 -9.44 24.38 5.10
N LEU A 101 -9.68 25.66 4.83
CA LEU A 101 -9.82 26.69 5.87
C LEU A 101 -8.60 26.74 6.83
N GLY A 102 -7.41 26.43 6.33
CA GLY A 102 -6.18 26.39 7.12
C GLY A 102 -6.03 25.16 8.03
N GLU A 103 -6.87 24.13 7.88
CA GLU A 103 -6.73 22.85 8.56
C GLU A 103 -6.40 21.74 7.56
N THR A 104 -5.54 20.80 7.93
CA THR A 104 -5.28 19.63 7.11
C THR A 104 -6.53 18.75 7.06
N THR A 105 -7.05 18.52 5.86
CA THR A 105 -8.25 17.69 5.66
C THR A 105 -7.97 16.38 4.99
N LYS A 106 -6.90 16.27 4.21
CA LYS A 106 -6.46 15.02 3.58
C LYS A 106 -4.95 14.88 3.62
N VAL A 107 -4.50 13.64 3.82
CA VAL A 107 -3.09 13.23 3.81
C VAL A 107 -2.99 11.84 3.24
N SER A 108 -1.84 11.51 2.67
CA SER A 108 -1.61 10.22 2.02
C SER A 108 -0.40 9.51 2.58
N ALA A 109 -0.46 8.19 2.71
CA ALA A 109 0.65 7.35 3.13
C ALA A 109 1.15 6.49 1.98
N LEU A 110 2.46 6.27 1.94
CA LEU A 110 3.15 5.45 0.95
C LEU A 110 4.28 4.68 1.64
N SER A 111 4.39 3.39 1.37
CA SER A 111 5.48 2.54 1.86
C SER A 111 6.01 1.65 0.73
N PHE A 112 7.35 1.55 0.65
CA PHE A 112 8.04 0.62 -0.25
C PHE A 112 8.55 -0.58 0.54
N ASN A 113 8.29 -1.79 0.06
CA ASN A 113 8.79 -3.01 0.71
C ASN A 113 10.21 -3.34 0.24
N LEU A 114 11.19 -2.67 0.85
CA LEU A 114 12.60 -2.79 0.47
C LEU A 114 13.16 -4.22 0.56
N ALA A 115 12.66 -5.04 1.49
CA ALA A 115 13.07 -6.44 1.59
C ALA A 115 12.66 -7.24 0.35
N GLU A 116 11.45 -7.04 -0.16
CA GLU A 116 11.00 -7.67 -1.42
C GLU A 116 11.72 -7.09 -2.64
N ARG A 117 12.26 -5.87 -2.53
CA ARG A 117 13.17 -5.27 -3.54
C ARG A 117 14.62 -5.74 -3.42
N GLY A 118 14.89 -6.74 -2.59
CA GLY A 118 16.21 -7.35 -2.50
C GLY A 118 17.20 -6.59 -1.62
N VAL A 119 16.76 -5.62 -0.82
CA VAL A 119 17.59 -5.00 0.22
C VAL A 119 17.76 -5.99 1.37
N PRO A 120 18.96 -6.53 1.61
CA PRO A 120 19.20 -7.45 2.71
C PRO A 120 19.02 -6.73 4.05
N GLU A 121 18.53 -7.46 5.05
CA GLU A 121 18.51 -7.00 6.45
C GLU A 121 19.94 -6.63 6.91
N GLY A 122 20.06 -5.59 7.73
CA GLY A 122 21.34 -5.03 8.14
C GLY A 122 21.97 -4.03 7.15
N SER A 123 21.32 -3.74 6.02
CA SER A 123 21.84 -2.77 5.03
C SER A 123 21.69 -1.32 5.49
N GLU A 124 22.62 -0.46 5.10
CA GLU A 124 22.52 0.99 5.29
C GLU A 124 22.08 1.64 3.97
N ILE A 125 20.94 2.33 3.97
CA ILE A 125 20.50 3.10 2.81
C ILE A 125 21.36 4.36 2.72
N THR A 126 22.07 4.53 1.60
CA THR A 126 22.99 5.66 1.37
C THR A 126 22.37 6.77 0.55
N LYS A 127 21.34 6.45 -0.24
CA LYS A 127 20.55 7.40 -1.01
C LYS A 127 19.13 6.86 -1.16
N PHE A 128 18.12 7.72 -1.01
CA PHE A 128 16.73 7.42 -1.34
C PHE A 128 16.04 8.69 -1.84
N GLU A 129 15.81 8.80 -3.15
CA GLU A 129 15.05 9.87 -3.77
C GLU A 129 13.71 9.32 -4.26
N LEU A 130 12.61 9.84 -3.73
CA LEU A 130 11.25 9.50 -4.17
C LEU A 130 10.76 10.56 -5.15
N THR A 131 10.27 10.15 -6.31
CA THR A 131 9.66 11.05 -7.32
C THR A 131 8.21 10.64 -7.58
N VAL A 132 7.29 11.61 -7.48
CA VAL A 132 5.85 11.39 -7.67
C VAL A 132 5.27 12.46 -8.60
N ALA A 133 4.50 12.06 -9.60
CA ALA A 133 3.79 12.98 -10.47
C ALA A 133 2.59 13.62 -9.74
N GLU A 134 2.34 14.89 -10.05
CA GLU A 134 1.14 15.63 -9.65
C GLU A 134 0.09 15.51 -10.75
N GLY A 135 -1.04 14.89 -10.44
CA GLY A 135 -2.13 14.67 -11.37
C GLY A 135 -3.07 15.86 -11.52
N ASN A 136 -3.59 16.05 -12.72
CA ASN A 136 -4.64 17.00 -13.03
C ASN A 136 -5.89 16.33 -13.65
N ASP A 137 -6.07 15.02 -13.43
CA ASP A 137 -7.12 14.27 -14.12
C ASP A 137 -8.50 14.83 -13.75
N ALA A 138 -9.43 14.83 -14.69
CA ALA A 138 -10.77 15.38 -14.49
C ALA A 138 -11.50 14.72 -13.29
N GLY A 139 -11.15 13.48 -12.94
CA GLY A 139 -11.68 12.73 -11.80
C GLY A 139 -11.04 13.06 -10.44
N ASP A 140 -9.94 13.82 -10.39
CA ASP A 140 -9.29 14.21 -9.13
C ASP A 140 -9.76 15.58 -8.61
N SER A 141 -10.79 16.13 -9.26
CA SER A 141 -11.21 17.50 -9.01
C SER A 141 -11.70 17.70 -7.58
N PRO A 142 -11.30 18.81 -6.92
CA PRO A 142 -10.39 19.84 -7.42
C PRO A 142 -8.92 19.54 -7.05
N THR A 143 -8.05 19.20 -8.01
CA THR A 143 -6.62 19.53 -7.86
C THR A 143 -6.52 21.05 -8.03
N PHE A 144 -6.08 21.75 -6.99
CA PHE A 144 -5.88 23.19 -7.05
C PHE A 144 -4.70 23.56 -6.15
N ASN A 145 -3.51 23.62 -6.77
CA ASN A 145 -2.32 24.18 -6.15
C ASN A 145 -1.84 25.46 -6.87
N PRO A 146 -2.68 26.50 -6.99
CA PRO A 146 -2.33 27.73 -7.72
C PRO A 146 -1.21 28.54 -7.08
N LEU A 147 -0.92 28.30 -5.79
CA LEU A 147 -0.01 29.10 -4.97
C LEU A 147 1.35 28.42 -4.76
N GLY A 148 1.60 27.29 -5.41
CA GLY A 148 2.85 26.54 -5.21
C GLY A 148 3.03 26.09 -3.76
N ARG A 149 1.92 25.70 -3.11
CA ARG A 149 1.90 25.17 -1.75
C ARG A 149 2.74 23.91 -1.70
N LEU A 150 3.53 23.81 -0.63
CA LEU A 150 4.53 22.77 -0.46
C LEU A 150 3.93 21.54 0.24
N VAL A 151 4.36 20.38 -0.22
CA VAL A 151 4.10 19.09 0.41
C VAL A 151 5.39 18.63 1.09
N GLN A 152 5.27 17.97 2.23
CA GLN A 152 6.37 17.31 2.92
C GLN A 152 6.08 15.82 3.10
N ALA A 153 7.12 15.00 3.06
CA ALA A 153 7.08 13.59 3.41
C ALA A 153 7.62 13.42 4.83
N CYS A 154 6.79 12.91 5.73
CA CYS A 154 7.15 12.66 7.12
C CYS A 154 7.19 11.16 7.41
N PRO A 155 8.15 10.65 8.21
CA PRO A 155 8.22 9.23 8.51
C PRO A 155 6.99 8.77 9.29
N ILE A 156 6.49 7.57 8.98
CA ILE A 156 5.44 6.94 9.78
C ILE A 156 6.09 6.16 10.92
N ALA A 157 5.56 6.29 12.14
CA ALA A 157 6.15 5.72 13.35
C ALA A 157 5.59 4.33 13.71
N GLU A 158 4.48 3.91 13.10
CA GLU A 158 3.83 2.62 13.37
C GLU A 158 3.35 1.91 12.11
N ALA A 159 3.25 0.58 12.19
CA ALA A 159 2.70 -0.23 11.11
C ALA A 159 1.24 0.13 10.80
N TRP A 160 0.93 0.21 9.51
CA TRP A 160 -0.39 0.49 8.98
C TRP A 160 -0.72 -0.47 7.84
N SER A 161 -2.00 -0.50 7.43
CA SER A 161 -2.46 -1.28 6.29
C SER A 161 -2.77 -0.35 5.12
N GLY A 162 -2.30 -0.73 3.93
CA GLY A 162 -2.75 -0.12 2.68
C GLY A 162 -4.28 -0.23 2.53
N GLY A 163 -4.85 0.74 1.80
CA GLY A 163 -6.29 0.90 1.64
C GLY A 163 -6.60 2.03 0.65
N GLU A 164 -7.85 2.14 0.22
CA GLU A 164 -8.23 3.16 -0.77
C GLU A 164 -8.71 4.46 -0.16
N ALA A 165 -9.22 4.48 1.08
CA ALA A 165 -9.62 5.67 1.81
C ALA A 165 -9.94 5.27 3.26
N GLU A 166 -9.29 5.90 4.22
CA GLU A 166 -9.47 5.60 5.64
C GLU A 166 -9.88 6.86 6.42
N MET A 167 -10.56 6.66 7.54
CA MET A 167 -10.93 7.77 8.43
C MET A 167 -9.69 8.36 9.10
N TRP A 168 -9.69 9.67 9.39
CA TRP A 168 -8.56 10.33 10.04
C TRP A 168 -8.14 9.72 11.39
N ASP A 169 -9.08 9.15 12.14
CA ASP A 169 -8.83 8.59 13.47
C ASP A 169 -7.97 7.31 13.44
N VAL A 170 -7.84 6.67 12.28
CA VAL A 170 -6.95 5.52 12.06
C VAL A 170 -5.64 5.88 11.36
N GLN A 171 -5.39 7.18 11.13
CA GLN A 171 -4.12 7.68 10.61
C GLN A 171 -2.96 7.21 11.51
N PRO A 172 -1.90 6.61 10.96
CA PRO A 172 -0.77 6.20 11.77
C PRO A 172 -0.01 7.44 12.27
N PRO A 173 0.58 7.39 13.47
CA PRO A 173 1.34 8.50 14.01
C PRO A 173 2.54 8.81 13.12
N VAL A 174 2.80 10.11 12.96
CA VAL A 174 3.89 10.66 12.15
C VAL A 174 5.06 11.05 13.08
N GLY A 175 6.27 10.67 12.69
CA GLY A 175 7.50 11.00 13.40
C GLY A 175 8.08 12.37 13.02
N ASP A 176 9.16 12.75 13.70
CA ASP A 176 9.93 13.96 13.39
C ASP A 176 10.78 13.79 12.12
N GLY A 177 11.35 14.89 11.62
CA GLY A 177 12.32 14.84 10.51
C GLY A 177 11.68 14.80 9.12
N CYS A 178 10.52 15.43 8.96
CA CYS A 178 9.88 15.59 7.65
C CYS A 178 10.80 16.26 6.63
N VAL A 179 10.69 15.85 5.38
CA VAL A 179 11.42 16.41 4.24
C VAL A 179 10.43 17.11 3.32
N THR A 180 10.67 18.39 3.03
CA THR A 180 9.89 19.15 2.06
C THR A 180 10.21 18.70 0.64
N GLY A 181 9.18 18.45 -0.17
CA GLY A 181 9.35 18.06 -1.56
C GLY A 181 9.69 19.25 -2.44
N GLU A 182 10.51 19.00 -3.46
CA GLU A 182 10.81 19.94 -4.52
C GLU A 182 9.89 19.69 -5.72
N ARG A 183 9.11 20.71 -6.11
CA ARG A 183 8.22 20.63 -7.26
C ARG A 183 8.93 21.13 -8.52
N ALA A 184 8.92 20.31 -9.56
CA ALA A 184 9.40 20.65 -10.90
C ALA A 184 8.25 20.71 -11.89
N GLU A 185 8.22 21.77 -12.70
CA GLU A 185 7.32 21.87 -13.84
C GLU A 185 7.87 21.04 -15.02
N PRO A 186 7.00 20.44 -15.83
CA PRO A 186 7.44 19.75 -17.04
C PRO A 186 8.04 20.74 -18.05
N ASP A 187 8.90 20.23 -18.94
CA ASP A 187 9.46 21.04 -20.03
C ASP A 187 8.30 21.53 -20.93
N PRO A 188 8.11 22.86 -21.10
CA PRO A 188 7.01 23.40 -21.89
C PRO A 188 7.05 22.95 -23.35
N ASP A 189 8.24 22.68 -23.92
CA ASP A 189 8.36 22.19 -25.29
C ASP A 189 7.88 20.74 -25.39
N ALA A 190 8.18 19.91 -24.38
CA ALA A 190 7.70 18.52 -24.31
C ALA A 190 6.17 18.45 -24.09
N VAL A 191 5.62 19.35 -23.26
CA VAL A 191 4.17 19.48 -23.10
C VAL A 191 3.51 19.88 -24.41
N ALA A 192 4.02 20.89 -25.10
CA ALA A 192 3.46 21.35 -26.37
C ALA A 192 3.54 20.27 -27.47
N GLU A 193 4.62 19.48 -27.50
CA GLU A 193 4.76 18.33 -28.40
C GLU A 193 3.73 17.24 -28.07
N ALA A 194 3.58 16.87 -26.80
CA ALA A 194 2.59 15.88 -26.36
C ALA A 194 1.16 16.33 -26.65
N GLU A 195 0.81 17.58 -26.40
CA GLU A 195 -0.51 18.15 -26.73
C GLU A 195 -0.79 18.13 -28.25
N ALA A 196 0.22 18.45 -29.07
CA ALA A 196 0.09 18.39 -30.52
C ALA A 196 -0.12 16.95 -31.02
N LEU A 197 0.61 15.98 -30.44
CA LEU A 197 0.43 14.56 -30.72
C LEU A 197 -0.96 14.07 -30.28
N LEU A 198 -1.44 14.49 -29.10
CA LEU A 198 -2.77 14.15 -28.60
C LEU A 198 -3.88 14.73 -29.49
N ALA A 199 -3.71 15.97 -29.99
CA ALA A 199 -4.66 16.58 -30.92
C ALA A 199 -4.70 15.85 -32.26
N ALA A 200 -3.53 15.49 -32.81
CA ALA A 200 -3.43 14.70 -34.05
C ALA A 200 -4.03 13.30 -33.86
N ALA A 201 -3.84 12.72 -32.68
CA ALA A 201 -4.40 11.44 -32.29
C ALA A 201 -5.94 11.46 -32.28
N GLN A 202 -6.52 12.48 -31.66
CA GLN A 202 -7.95 12.67 -31.63
C GLN A 202 -8.53 12.87 -33.04
N GLU A 203 -7.89 13.68 -33.88
CA GLU A 203 -8.31 13.87 -35.27
C GLU A 203 -8.26 12.56 -36.08
N ALA A 204 -7.23 11.73 -35.87
CA ALA A 204 -7.13 10.43 -36.51
C ALA A 204 -8.28 9.50 -36.08
N ALA A 205 -8.60 9.46 -34.79
CA ALA A 205 -9.70 8.66 -34.25
C ALA A 205 -11.07 9.09 -34.82
N GLU A 206 -11.32 10.40 -34.93
CA GLU A 206 -12.55 10.95 -35.53
C GLU A 206 -12.71 10.59 -37.01
N ASN A 207 -11.59 10.40 -37.72
CA ASN A 207 -11.55 10.01 -39.12
C ASN A 207 -11.53 8.48 -39.35
N GLY A 208 -11.73 7.67 -38.29
CA GLY A 208 -11.72 6.21 -38.38
C GLY A 208 -10.33 5.61 -38.58
N GLY A 209 -9.27 6.36 -38.24
CA GLY A 209 -7.92 5.82 -38.09
C GLY A 209 -7.83 4.88 -36.89
N GLU A 210 -6.78 4.07 -36.86
CA GLU A 210 -6.45 3.28 -35.66
C GLU A 210 -6.17 4.24 -34.50
N ASN A 211 -6.66 3.87 -33.31
CA ASN A 211 -6.43 4.64 -32.11
C ASN A 211 -4.91 4.66 -31.85
N PRO A 212 -4.26 5.82 -31.81
CA PRO A 212 -2.82 5.87 -31.64
C PRO A 212 -2.41 5.40 -30.24
N GLU A 213 -1.13 5.11 -30.13
CA GLU A 213 -0.42 4.90 -28.87
C GLU A 213 -0.77 6.01 -27.87
N VAL A 214 -0.95 5.65 -26.59
CA VAL A 214 -1.38 6.57 -25.54
C VAL A 214 -0.38 7.71 -25.45
N VAL A 215 -0.80 8.91 -25.87
CA VAL A 215 0.00 10.13 -25.74
C VAL A 215 -0.27 10.72 -24.36
N GLU A 216 0.68 10.56 -23.45
CA GLU A 216 0.60 11.19 -22.14
C GLU A 216 1.26 12.57 -22.16
N VAL A 217 0.55 13.56 -21.63
CA VAL A 217 1.10 14.90 -21.42
C VAL A 217 1.96 14.87 -20.16
N PRO A 218 3.25 15.27 -20.22
CA PRO A 218 4.11 15.32 -19.05
C PRO A 218 3.47 16.11 -17.91
N LEU A 219 3.46 15.52 -16.72
CA LEU A 219 2.90 16.11 -15.52
C LEU A 219 4.00 16.78 -14.67
N PRO A 220 3.66 17.79 -13.83
CA PRO A 220 4.57 18.27 -12.80
C PRO A 220 4.98 17.12 -11.87
N THR A 221 6.19 17.18 -11.33
CA THR A 221 6.73 16.13 -10.46
C THR A 221 7.20 16.70 -9.13
N TRP A 222 7.05 15.91 -8.08
CA TRP A 222 7.55 16.17 -6.74
C TRP A 222 8.69 15.21 -6.43
N THR A 223 9.83 15.74 -5.99
CA THR A 223 10.97 14.94 -5.55
C THR A 223 11.21 15.13 -4.06
N PHE A 224 11.36 14.03 -3.32
CA PHE A 224 11.64 14.01 -1.88
C PHE A 224 12.94 13.26 -1.63
N ASP A 225 13.92 13.91 -0.99
CA ASP A 225 15.14 13.24 -0.53
C ASP A 225 14.88 12.56 0.82
N LEU A 226 14.49 11.29 0.76
CA LEU A 226 14.19 10.48 1.94
C LEU A 226 15.44 9.85 2.55
N THR A 227 16.65 10.15 2.08
CA THR A 227 17.88 9.48 2.50
C THR A 227 18.06 9.49 4.02
N ALA A 228 17.80 10.62 4.69
CA ALA A 228 17.94 10.74 6.14
C ALA A 228 16.87 9.93 6.89
N ILE A 229 15.63 9.88 6.37
CA ILE A 229 14.52 9.11 6.95
C ILE A 229 14.75 7.61 6.76
N ALA A 230 15.18 7.22 5.56
CA ALA A 230 15.31 5.83 5.14
C ALA A 230 16.61 5.15 5.59
N LYS A 231 17.55 5.90 6.19
CA LYS A 231 18.88 5.42 6.56
C LYS A 231 18.85 4.07 7.27
N ASP A 232 17.93 3.92 8.22
CA ASP A 232 17.83 2.73 9.08
C ASP A 232 16.79 1.70 8.57
N TRP A 233 16.07 1.99 7.47
CA TRP A 233 15.06 1.06 6.92
C TRP A 233 15.64 -0.24 6.38
N GLY A 234 16.91 -0.23 5.96
CA GLY A 234 17.63 -1.45 5.57
C GLY A 234 18.16 -2.25 6.75
N GLN A 235 18.33 -1.62 7.93
CA GLN A 235 18.84 -2.30 9.13
C GLN A 235 17.76 -3.20 9.72
N ASP A 236 16.55 -2.65 9.87
CA ASP A 236 15.36 -3.39 10.27
C ASP A 236 14.25 -3.15 9.22
N PRO A 237 14.01 -4.11 8.31
CA PRO A 237 12.93 -4.00 7.33
C PRO A 237 11.54 -3.83 7.96
N PHE A 238 11.36 -4.23 9.22
CA PHE A 238 10.10 -4.07 9.96
C PHE A 238 9.95 -2.69 10.61
N ALA A 239 11.01 -1.87 10.61
CA ALA A 239 10.96 -0.47 11.02
C ALA A 239 10.58 0.48 9.86
N ASN A 240 10.57 -0.01 8.62
CA ASN A 240 10.10 0.75 7.47
C ASN A 240 8.57 0.75 7.41
N TYR A 241 7.97 1.80 7.97
CA TYR A 241 6.55 2.08 7.83
C TYR A 241 6.25 3.07 6.70
N GLY A 242 7.25 3.47 5.91
CA GLY A 242 7.07 4.43 4.82
C GLY A 242 6.92 5.88 5.30
N VAL A 243 6.32 6.70 4.44
CA VAL A 243 6.13 8.14 4.64
C VAL A 243 4.68 8.55 4.50
N MET A 244 4.34 9.63 5.17
CA MET A 244 3.08 10.34 5.02
C MET A 244 3.31 11.69 4.36
N PHE A 245 2.60 11.94 3.27
CA PHE A 245 2.55 13.23 2.61
C PHE A 245 1.59 14.15 3.35
N MET A 246 2.14 15.25 3.82
CA MET A 246 1.44 16.26 4.61
C MET A 246 1.63 17.65 3.99
N PRO A 247 0.68 18.57 4.18
CA PRO A 247 0.90 19.95 3.79
C PRO A 247 1.97 20.60 4.68
N VAL A 248 2.81 21.45 4.10
CA VAL A 248 3.64 22.37 4.88
C VAL A 248 2.76 23.53 5.30
N MET A 249 2.39 23.55 6.58
CA MET A 249 1.60 24.63 7.18
C MET A 249 2.57 25.71 7.66
N ASP A 250 2.53 26.90 7.05
CA ASP A 250 3.25 28.06 7.58
C ASP A 250 2.30 28.88 8.48
N ASP A 251 2.81 29.43 9.60
CA ASP A 251 2.01 30.26 10.52
C ASP A 251 1.42 31.51 9.84
N ALA A 252 1.90 31.84 8.65
CA ALA A 252 1.48 32.98 7.85
C ALA A 252 0.42 32.61 6.80
N THR A 253 -0.11 31.38 6.79
CA THR A 253 -1.09 30.93 5.79
C THR A 253 -2.51 31.20 6.31
N PRO A 254 -3.16 32.34 5.98
CA PRO A 254 -4.57 32.54 6.30
C PRO A 254 -5.41 31.48 5.57
N ILE A 255 -6.50 31.02 6.21
CA ILE A 255 -7.72 30.35 5.68
C ILE A 255 -7.68 29.96 4.20
N ASP A 256 -6.67 29.21 3.79
CA ASP A 256 -6.48 28.82 2.41
C ASP A 256 -7.04 27.42 2.23
N THR A 257 -7.63 27.22 1.06
CA THR A 257 -8.12 25.92 0.63
C THR A 257 -7.35 25.53 -0.63
N TRP A 258 -6.63 24.42 -0.55
CA TRP A 258 -5.85 23.89 -1.66
C TRP A 258 -5.71 22.38 -1.54
N GLN A 259 -5.48 21.73 -2.68
CA GLN A 259 -5.26 20.28 -2.75
C GLN A 259 -4.23 19.98 -3.84
N VAL A 260 -3.25 19.15 -3.47
CA VAL A 260 -2.29 18.51 -4.38
C VAL A 260 -2.68 17.04 -4.49
N ASN A 261 -2.69 16.52 -5.72
CA ASN A 261 -3.04 15.13 -6.01
C ASN A 261 -1.81 14.42 -6.55
N LEU A 262 -1.13 13.67 -5.68
CA LEU A 262 0.01 12.85 -6.08
C LEU A 262 -0.51 11.58 -6.76
N LYS A 263 0.19 11.06 -7.78
CA LYS A 263 -0.31 9.96 -8.61
C LYS A 263 0.44 8.66 -8.44
N LEU A 264 -0.32 7.59 -8.31
CA LEU A 264 0.14 6.22 -8.51
C LEU A 264 0.08 5.86 -10.00
N PRO A 265 0.89 4.89 -10.45
CA PRO A 265 0.68 4.24 -11.74
C PRO A 265 -0.73 3.64 -11.81
N LEU A 266 -1.34 3.63 -12.98
CA LEU A 266 -2.59 2.92 -13.20
C LEU A 266 -2.35 1.41 -13.09
N ARG A 267 -3.38 0.66 -12.68
CA ARG A 267 -3.36 -0.79 -12.80
C ARG A 267 -3.69 -1.16 -14.23
N ASP A 268 -2.98 -2.15 -14.76
CA ASP A 268 -3.28 -2.76 -16.06
C ASP A 268 -4.70 -3.34 -16.05
N ASP A 269 -5.54 -2.86 -16.96
CA ASP A 269 -6.85 -3.43 -17.23
C ASP A 269 -6.75 -4.36 -18.44
N THR A 270 -6.81 -5.67 -18.18
CA THR A 270 -6.77 -6.71 -19.22
C THR A 270 -7.84 -6.57 -20.32
N GLN A 271 -8.84 -5.69 -20.17
CA GLN A 271 -9.84 -5.37 -21.19
C GLN A 271 -9.36 -4.32 -22.20
N THR A 272 -8.34 -3.54 -21.88
CA THR A 272 -7.76 -2.57 -22.79
C THR A 272 -6.57 -3.18 -23.53
N PRO A 273 -6.24 -2.67 -24.73
CA PRO A 273 -5.13 -3.19 -25.53
C PRO A 273 -3.75 -2.65 -25.08
N VAL A 274 -3.71 -1.72 -24.13
CA VAL A 274 -2.50 -1.02 -23.69
C VAL A 274 -2.28 -1.36 -22.23
N ASP A 275 -1.06 -1.74 -21.89
CA ASP A 275 -0.67 -1.90 -20.48
C ASP A 275 -0.62 -0.52 -19.82
N GLU A 276 -1.69 -0.14 -19.10
CA GLU A 276 -1.74 1.18 -18.47
C GLU A 276 -0.70 1.34 -17.38
N TYR A 277 -0.30 0.24 -16.73
CA TYR A 277 0.74 0.29 -15.71
C TYR A 277 2.08 0.66 -16.35
N GLU A 278 2.50 -0.02 -17.42
CA GLU A 278 3.74 0.32 -18.13
C GLU A 278 3.71 1.77 -18.65
N ALA A 279 2.57 2.20 -19.20
CA ALA A 279 2.39 3.56 -19.70
C ALA A 279 2.51 4.63 -18.60
N THR A 280 2.16 4.30 -17.36
CA THR A 280 2.10 5.25 -16.25
C THR A 280 3.08 4.97 -15.11
N ALA A 281 3.99 4.01 -15.28
CA ALA A 281 4.96 3.61 -14.25
C ALA A 281 5.88 4.77 -13.83
N TYR A 282 6.07 5.77 -14.70
CA TYR A 282 6.85 6.97 -14.39
C TYR A 282 6.17 7.89 -13.35
N ARG A 283 4.86 7.72 -13.08
CA ARG A 283 4.11 8.56 -12.14
C ARG A 283 4.60 8.39 -10.70
N LEU A 284 5.17 7.24 -10.34
CA LEU A 284 5.74 7.01 -9.03
C LEU A 284 6.97 6.10 -9.13
N GLY A 285 8.13 6.65 -8.81
CA GLY A 285 9.37 5.91 -8.76
C GLY A 285 10.27 6.36 -7.61
N ALA A 286 11.16 5.48 -7.18
CA ALA A 286 12.21 5.79 -6.22
C ALA A 286 13.57 5.40 -6.80
N ALA A 287 14.58 6.23 -6.58
CA ALA A 287 15.98 5.89 -6.86
C ALA A 287 16.69 5.70 -5.53
N PHE A 288 17.28 4.53 -5.30
CA PHE A 288 17.94 4.26 -4.03
C PHE A 288 19.23 3.47 -4.20
N SER A 289 20.14 3.63 -3.24
CA SER A 289 21.37 2.86 -3.14
C SER A 289 21.59 2.45 -1.69
N PHE A 290 22.22 1.30 -1.47
CA PHE A 290 22.51 0.80 -0.14
C PHE A 290 23.86 0.10 -0.07
N ILE A 291 24.41 0.04 1.14
CA ILE A 291 25.57 -0.78 1.46
C ILE A 291 25.03 -2.02 2.19
N PRO A 292 25.21 -3.23 1.64
CA PRO A 292 24.82 -4.45 2.34
C PRO A 292 25.50 -4.52 3.70
N GLY A 293 24.72 -4.86 4.74
CA GLY A 293 25.27 -5.16 6.05
C GLY A 293 26.27 -6.30 5.97
N THR A 294 27.33 -6.26 6.79
CA THR A 294 28.08 -7.49 7.07
C THR A 294 27.10 -8.45 7.72
N PRO A 295 26.91 -9.67 7.18
CA PRO A 295 26.12 -10.69 7.85
C PRO A 295 26.63 -10.78 9.29
N GLU A 296 25.73 -10.65 10.27
CA GLU A 296 26.10 -10.99 11.62
C GLU A 296 26.60 -12.44 11.54
N ASP A 297 27.88 -12.66 11.84
CA ASP A 297 28.43 -13.99 11.97
C ASP A 297 27.69 -14.58 13.16
N ASP A 298 26.59 -15.29 12.88
CA ASP A 298 25.75 -16.04 13.81
C ASP A 298 26.65 -17.07 14.47
N GLY A 299 27.48 -16.58 15.41
CA GLY A 299 28.80 -17.13 15.68
C GLY A 299 28.74 -18.63 15.68
N ALA A 300 29.31 -19.24 14.63
CA ALA A 300 29.23 -20.68 14.42
C ALA A 300 29.52 -21.32 15.77
N ALA A 301 28.51 -21.99 16.35
CA ALA A 301 28.56 -22.48 17.71
C ALA A 301 29.91 -23.17 17.89
N ASP A 302 30.81 -22.51 18.63
CA ASP A 302 32.16 -23.01 18.85
C ASP A 302 31.96 -24.45 19.30
N PRO A 303 32.51 -25.46 18.59
CA PRO A 303 32.30 -26.86 18.94
C PRO A 303 32.88 -27.07 20.34
N GLY A 304 32.02 -26.84 21.32
CA GLY A 304 32.34 -26.80 22.73
C GLY A 304 32.79 -28.17 23.15
N THR A 305 34.11 -28.31 23.24
CA THR A 305 34.78 -29.36 23.99
C THR A 305 34.09 -29.48 25.35
N GLY A 306 33.45 -30.63 25.59
CA GLY A 306 32.67 -30.85 26.80
C GLY A 306 33.51 -30.65 28.05
N ASP A 307 33.11 -29.69 28.88
CA ASP A 307 33.52 -29.63 30.27
C ASP A 307 32.28 -29.78 31.16
N SER A 308 32.17 -30.98 31.73
CA SER A 308 31.19 -31.36 32.72
C SER A 308 31.55 -30.72 34.07
N GLY A 309 31.10 -29.49 34.30
CA GLY A 309 31.29 -28.75 35.54
C GLY A 309 29.98 -28.54 36.30
N THR A 310 29.81 -29.27 37.40
CA THR A 310 28.67 -29.22 38.32
C THR A 310 28.65 -27.95 39.18
N THR A 311 27.49 -27.66 39.80
CA THR A 311 27.16 -26.67 40.87
C THR A 311 26.43 -25.43 40.34
N GLY A 312 25.33 -24.93 40.89
CA GLY A 312 24.62 -25.19 42.14
C GLY A 312 24.10 -23.85 42.68
N GLY A 313 22.79 -23.72 42.92
CA GLY A 313 22.17 -22.57 43.61
C GLY A 313 21.61 -21.49 42.67
N ALA A 314 20.58 -20.72 43.01
CA ALA A 314 19.72 -20.71 44.19
C ALA A 314 18.39 -20.04 43.80
N SER A 315 17.32 -20.52 44.43
CA SER A 315 15.98 -19.97 44.43
C SER A 315 15.89 -18.62 45.15
N GLY A 316 15.21 -17.65 44.54
CA GLY A 316 14.61 -16.48 45.20
C GLY A 316 13.68 -15.83 44.17
N GLY A 317 12.37 -15.66 44.37
CA GLY A 317 11.65 -15.39 45.60
C GLY A 317 11.48 -13.88 45.73
N GLY A 318 10.41 -13.32 45.14
CA GLY A 318 10.16 -11.88 45.17
C GLY A 318 8.78 -11.53 44.65
N GLY A 319 7.76 -11.75 45.47
CA GLY A 319 6.42 -11.20 45.26
C GLY A 319 6.39 -9.72 45.60
N GLY A 320 5.58 -8.97 44.85
CA GLY A 320 5.30 -7.56 45.09
C GLY A 320 3.87 -7.24 44.71
N SER A 321 2.96 -7.48 45.66
CA SER A 321 1.59 -6.97 45.65
C SER A 321 1.61 -5.56 46.22
N GLY A 322 1.04 -4.59 45.49
CA GLY A 322 0.85 -3.21 45.93
C GLY A 322 -0.51 -2.72 45.46
N GLY A 323 -1.46 -2.68 46.39
CA GLY A 323 -2.76 -2.05 46.21
C GLY A 323 -2.81 -0.64 46.82
N GLY A 324 -3.94 0.04 46.56
CA GLY A 324 -4.35 1.31 47.16
C GLY A 324 -4.14 2.50 46.22
N GLY A 325 -5.07 3.44 46.06
CA GLY A 325 -6.35 3.67 46.71
C GLY A 325 -6.86 5.07 46.33
N GLY A 326 -8.18 5.25 46.45
CA GLY A 326 -8.93 6.48 46.70
C GLY A 326 -8.45 7.84 46.18
N GLY A 327 -9.33 8.52 45.45
CA GLY A 327 -9.27 9.95 45.19
C GLY A 327 -10.60 10.49 44.70
N GLU A 328 -11.58 10.60 45.59
CA GLU A 328 -12.72 11.51 45.43
C GLU A 328 -12.22 12.96 45.45
N GLY A 329 -12.63 13.76 44.48
CA GLY A 329 -12.31 15.18 44.39
C GLY A 329 -13.31 15.90 43.50
N ALA A 330 -14.41 16.33 44.11
CA ALA A 330 -15.40 17.20 43.50
C ALA A 330 -14.88 18.62 43.41
N GLU A 331 -14.94 19.24 42.23
CA GLU A 331 -15.04 20.69 42.10
C GLU A 331 -16.17 21.04 41.15
N ALA A 332 -17.19 21.66 41.73
CA ALA A 332 -18.29 22.29 41.02
C ALA A 332 -17.82 23.63 40.45
N SER A 333 -18.21 23.93 39.21
CA SER A 333 -18.17 25.28 38.67
C SER A 333 -19.35 25.53 37.72
N PRO A 334 -19.76 26.80 37.57
CA PRO A 334 -21.16 27.16 37.48
C PRO A 334 -21.73 27.15 36.06
N THR A 335 -23.02 26.83 36.00
CA THR A 335 -23.93 26.91 34.87
C THR A 335 -23.95 28.32 34.24
N ALA A 336 -23.55 28.40 32.97
CA ALA A 336 -23.85 29.52 32.09
C ALA A 336 -25.08 29.18 31.25
N ALA A 337 -26.05 30.11 31.23
CA ALA A 337 -27.34 29.95 30.58
C ALA A 337 -27.22 29.97 29.05
N ALA A 338 -27.83 28.96 28.39
CA ALA A 338 -28.05 28.94 26.95
C ALA A 338 -29.45 29.52 26.62
N PRO A 339 -29.60 30.25 25.50
CA PRO A 339 -30.88 30.79 25.06
C PRO A 339 -31.79 29.69 24.49
N THR A 340 -33.05 29.76 24.87
CA THR A 340 -34.18 28.96 24.41
C THR A 340 -34.54 29.29 22.96
N SER A 341 -34.52 28.31 22.07
CA SER A 341 -35.37 28.22 20.87
C SER A 341 -35.29 26.78 20.34
N ALA A 342 -36.08 25.89 20.94
CA ALA A 342 -36.37 24.57 20.38
C ALA A 342 -37.78 24.64 19.78
N GLU A 343 -37.87 24.63 18.45
CA GLU A 343 -39.09 24.18 17.78
C GLU A 343 -39.20 22.67 18.04
N GLU A 344 -40.21 22.32 18.84
CA GLU A 344 -40.58 20.97 19.20
C GLU A 344 -41.11 20.27 17.95
N MET A 345 -40.20 19.61 17.22
CA MET A 345 -40.55 18.75 16.10
C MET A 345 -41.14 17.46 16.68
N GLU A 346 -42.43 17.21 16.44
CA GLU A 346 -43.10 16.01 16.94
C GLU A 346 -42.35 14.75 16.45
N PRO A 347 -42.00 13.82 17.37
CA PRO A 347 -41.30 12.60 16.98
C PRO A 347 -42.18 11.81 16.00
N ALA A 348 -41.67 11.62 14.79
CA ALA A 348 -42.31 10.76 13.80
C ALA A 348 -42.57 9.38 14.44
N ALA A 349 -43.83 8.97 14.43
CA ALA A 349 -44.24 7.69 14.99
C ALA A 349 -43.45 6.57 14.30
N TYR A 350 -42.63 5.86 15.08
CA TYR A 350 -41.90 4.69 14.62
C TYR A 350 -42.91 3.60 14.28
N GLU A 351 -43.20 3.41 13.00
CA GLU A 351 -43.95 2.25 12.54
C GLU A 351 -43.03 1.02 12.66
N PRO A 352 -43.36 0.02 13.50
CA PRO A 352 -42.54 -1.16 13.63
C PRO A 352 -42.51 -1.91 12.29
N PHE A 353 -41.30 -2.07 11.74
CA PHE A 353 -41.07 -2.84 10.53
C PHE A 353 -41.45 -4.31 10.79
N GLU A 354 -42.54 -4.78 10.18
CA GLU A 354 -42.86 -6.21 10.15
C GLU A 354 -41.96 -6.87 9.08
N PRO A 355 -40.99 -7.73 9.45
CA PRO A 355 -40.20 -8.44 8.46
C PRO A 355 -41.13 -9.32 7.62
N SER A 356 -41.23 -8.99 6.33
CA SER A 356 -42.10 -9.68 5.37
C SER A 356 -41.65 -11.12 5.06
N ALA A 357 -40.41 -11.46 5.41
CA ALA A 357 -39.86 -12.79 5.22
C ALA A 357 -40.12 -13.68 6.46
N PRO A 358 -40.63 -14.92 6.26
CA PRO A 358 -40.82 -15.85 7.35
C PRO A 358 -39.48 -16.20 8.02
N TRP A 359 -39.49 -16.37 9.34
CA TRP A 359 -38.30 -16.45 10.21
C TRP A 359 -37.20 -17.43 9.74
N TYR A 360 -37.57 -18.50 9.04
CA TYR A 360 -36.62 -19.50 8.54
C TYR A 360 -35.73 -18.95 7.41
N VAL A 361 -36.17 -17.94 6.66
CA VAL A 361 -35.35 -17.30 5.61
C VAL A 361 -34.09 -16.67 6.22
N TRP A 362 -34.22 -16.06 7.39
CA TRP A 362 -33.08 -15.48 8.12
C TRP A 362 -32.09 -16.53 8.62
N THR A 363 -32.52 -17.78 8.82
CA THR A 363 -31.62 -18.89 9.17
C THR A 363 -30.92 -19.51 7.96
N LEU A 364 -31.49 -19.36 6.76
CA LEU A 364 -30.90 -19.88 5.52
C LEU A 364 -29.74 -19.03 5.02
N ILE A 365 -29.71 -17.72 5.30
CA ILE A 365 -28.64 -16.81 4.86
C ILE A 365 -27.27 -17.21 5.48
N PRO A 366 -27.12 -17.37 6.81
CA PRO A 366 -25.85 -17.83 7.39
C PRO A 366 -25.46 -19.23 6.92
N ALA A 367 -26.44 -20.13 6.76
CA ALA A 367 -26.19 -21.49 6.30
C ALA A 367 -25.67 -21.52 4.85
N ALA A 368 -26.19 -20.65 3.98
CA ALA A 368 -25.73 -20.48 2.60
C ALA A 368 -24.31 -19.91 2.55
N LEU A 369 -23.98 -18.92 3.40
CA LEU A 369 -22.63 -18.37 3.50
C LEU A 369 -21.60 -19.42 3.97
N VAL A 370 -21.93 -20.21 4.99
CA VAL A 370 -21.08 -21.32 5.45
C VAL A 370 -20.93 -22.39 4.36
N GLY A 371 -22.01 -22.72 3.65
CA GLY A 371 -21.98 -23.65 2.52
C GLY A 371 -21.08 -23.17 1.37
N ALA A 372 -21.16 -21.89 1.01
CA ALA A 372 -20.33 -21.27 -0.01
C ALA A 372 -18.84 -21.26 0.40
N TYR A 373 -18.55 -20.95 1.67
CA TYR A 373 -17.18 -21.01 2.21
C TYR A 373 -16.61 -22.44 2.16
N LEU A 374 -17.38 -23.44 2.59
CA LEU A 374 -16.95 -24.83 2.53
C LEU A 374 -16.75 -25.31 1.09
N LEU A 375 -17.65 -24.93 0.17
CA LEU A 375 -17.51 -25.22 -1.25
C LEU A 375 -16.25 -24.57 -1.83
N HIS A 376 -15.96 -23.32 -1.48
CA HIS A 376 -14.73 -22.60 -1.86
C HIS A 376 -13.48 -23.35 -1.37
N THR A 377 -13.47 -23.81 -0.11
CA THR A 377 -12.34 -24.59 0.42
C THR A 377 -12.18 -25.97 -0.24
N ALA A 378 -13.29 -26.62 -0.60
CA ALA A 378 -13.30 -27.96 -1.17
C ALA A 378 -12.96 -27.98 -2.68
N MET A 379 -13.31 -26.92 -3.42
CA MET A 379 -13.05 -26.81 -4.87
C MET A 379 -11.59 -26.48 -5.21
N GLY A 380 -10.69 -26.46 -4.23
CA GLY A 380 -9.26 -26.45 -4.48
C GLY A 380 -8.75 -25.12 -5.00
N ALA A 381 -8.58 -24.16 -4.10
CA ALA A 381 -7.52 -23.16 -4.17
C ALA A 381 -6.12 -23.84 -4.10
N SER A 382 -5.87 -24.77 -5.02
CA SER A 382 -4.65 -25.55 -5.17
C SER A 382 -4.09 -25.35 -6.59
N GLY A 383 -4.09 -24.11 -7.09
CA GLY A 383 -3.60 -23.82 -8.44
C GLY A 383 -3.54 -22.37 -8.89
N ALA A 384 -4.14 -21.41 -8.16
CA ALA A 384 -3.76 -20.01 -8.27
C ALA A 384 -2.75 -19.73 -7.14
N ALA A 385 -1.67 -19.03 -7.45
CA ALA A 385 -0.59 -18.72 -6.52
C ALA A 385 -1.11 -18.40 -5.11
N ALA A 386 -0.63 -19.14 -4.12
CA ALA A 386 -0.90 -18.87 -2.72
C ALA A 386 -0.22 -17.54 -2.34
N GLY A 387 -0.84 -16.42 -2.70
CA GLY A 387 -0.71 -15.17 -1.96
C GLY A 387 -1.45 -15.36 -0.64
N GLY A 388 -0.75 -15.20 0.48
CA GLY A 388 -1.36 -15.29 1.81
C GLY A 388 -0.63 -16.20 2.78
N ASN A 389 0.69 -16.00 2.92
CA ASN A 389 1.41 -16.06 4.19
C ASN A 389 2.60 -15.08 4.11
N GLY A 390 2.34 -13.91 3.52
CA GLY A 390 3.33 -12.84 3.34
C GLY A 390 3.75 -12.26 4.69
N ALA A 391 4.86 -11.51 4.70
CA ALA A 391 5.35 -10.80 5.88
C ALA A 391 4.24 -9.98 6.58
N ILE A 392 3.26 -9.47 5.81
CA ILE A 392 2.10 -8.72 6.30
C ILE A 392 1.24 -9.54 7.28
N ASP A 393 0.97 -10.82 7.03
CA ASP A 393 0.17 -11.65 7.97
C ASP A 393 0.95 -11.97 9.24
N ARG A 394 2.28 -12.09 9.15
CA ARG A 394 3.18 -12.22 10.31
C ARG A 394 3.22 -10.94 11.13
N ILE A 395 3.26 -9.78 10.49
CA ILE A 395 3.19 -8.45 11.14
C ILE A 395 1.82 -8.26 11.80
N ARG A 396 0.71 -8.65 11.13
CA ARG A 396 -0.64 -8.62 11.72
C ARG A 396 -0.76 -9.52 12.94
N ALA A 397 -0.27 -10.76 12.87
CA ALA A 397 -0.27 -11.69 14.00
C ALA A 397 0.58 -11.18 15.18
N HIS A 398 1.76 -10.62 14.89
CA HIS A 398 2.65 -10.07 15.92
C HIS A 398 2.06 -8.81 16.59
N ASN A 399 1.41 -7.94 15.82
CA ASN A 399 0.77 -6.73 16.35
C ASN A 399 -0.52 -7.01 17.14
N LEU A 400 -1.30 -8.02 16.75
CA LEU A 400 -2.46 -8.48 17.53
C LEU A 400 -2.03 -9.06 18.90
N ASP A 401 -0.89 -9.75 18.94
CA ASP A 401 -0.30 -10.28 20.18
C ASP A 401 0.17 -9.14 21.10
N ARG A 402 0.88 -8.13 20.57
CA ARG A 402 1.32 -6.95 21.34
C ARG A 402 0.17 -6.08 21.87
N ARG A 403 -0.95 -5.99 21.15
CA ARG A 403 -2.14 -5.23 21.58
C ARG A 403 -2.99 -5.95 22.63
N GLY A 404 -2.59 -7.14 23.08
CA GLY A 404 -3.33 -7.91 24.10
C GLY A 404 -4.69 -8.43 23.60
N TRP A 405 -4.90 -8.43 22.28
CA TRP A 405 -6.12 -8.88 21.61
C TRP A 405 -5.99 -10.32 21.10
N ALA A 406 -5.12 -11.12 21.75
CA ALA A 406 -5.21 -12.56 21.63
C ALA A 406 -6.57 -12.99 22.21
N LEU A 407 -7.56 -13.21 21.34
CA LEU A 407 -8.74 -13.98 21.71
C LEU A 407 -8.23 -15.23 22.42
N PRO A 408 -8.64 -15.51 23.67
CA PRO A 408 -8.23 -16.72 24.34
C PRO A 408 -8.85 -17.87 23.56
N LEU A 409 -8.10 -18.42 22.61
CA LEU A 409 -8.37 -19.73 22.07
C LEU A 409 -8.21 -20.65 23.28
N PRO A 410 -9.30 -21.26 23.80
CA PRO A 410 -9.18 -22.14 24.93
C PRO A 410 -8.19 -23.23 24.55
N ALA A 411 -7.09 -23.32 25.30
CA ALA A 411 -6.12 -24.38 25.17
C ALA A 411 -6.88 -25.72 25.16
N GLY A 412 -6.83 -26.43 24.03
CA GLY A 412 -7.49 -27.72 23.85
C GLY A 412 -8.64 -27.79 22.84
N LEU A 413 -9.06 -26.70 22.18
CA LEU A 413 -10.08 -26.79 21.11
C LEU A 413 -9.58 -27.63 19.91
N TRP A 414 -8.32 -27.47 19.53
CA TRP A 414 -7.68 -28.26 18.48
C TRP A 414 -7.48 -29.73 18.85
N GLN A 415 -7.20 -30.04 20.11
CA GLN A 415 -7.11 -31.43 20.61
C GLN A 415 -8.50 -32.11 20.68
N ARG A 416 -9.59 -31.36 20.88
CA ARG A 416 -10.96 -31.90 20.84
C ARG A 416 -11.48 -32.11 19.42
N LEU A 417 -11.07 -31.29 18.45
CA LEU A 417 -11.52 -31.41 17.06
C LEU A 417 -10.78 -32.48 16.26
N THR A 418 -9.52 -32.79 16.62
CA THR A 418 -8.71 -33.77 15.87
C THR A 418 -8.80 -35.19 16.40
N GLY A 419 -9.53 -35.44 17.50
CA GLY A 419 -9.78 -36.79 18.02
C GLY A 419 -8.52 -37.59 18.40
N ARG A 420 -7.36 -36.94 18.47
CA ARG A 420 -6.08 -37.58 18.82
C ARG A 420 -5.87 -37.49 20.33
N GLY A 421 -6.66 -38.29 21.05
CA GLY A 421 -6.38 -38.60 22.45
C GLY A 421 -5.20 -39.56 22.55
N ASP A 422 -4.26 -39.23 23.42
CA ASP A 422 -3.15 -40.09 23.81
C ASP A 422 -3.65 -41.48 24.22
N ARG A 423 -3.07 -42.52 23.61
CA ARG A 423 -3.05 -43.85 24.20
C ARG A 423 -1.78 -43.95 25.04
N ALA A 424 -1.99 -44.29 26.30
CA ALA A 424 -0.97 -44.72 27.24
C ALA A 424 -0.11 -45.87 26.70
#